data_AF-X1B162-F1
#
_entry.id   AF-X1B162-F1
#
_cell.length_a   1.000
_cell.length_b   1.000
_cell.length_c   1.000
_cell.angle_alpha   90.00
_cell.angle_beta   90.00
_cell.angle_gamma   90.00
#
_symmetry.space_group_name_H-M   'P 1'
#
loop_
_entity.id
_entity.type
_entity.pdbx_description
1 polymer ?
#
loop_
_entity_poly.entity_id
_entity_poly.type
_entity_poly.pdbx_seq_one_letter_code
_entity_poly.pdbx_strand_id
1 'polypeptide(L)'
;KKCHNKDSVNWNHRNSNARWKDAIKQKYGIDEKEYRRLFELQNGVCAICGESEKVMYKGTPRKLAIDHNHVNGKVRGLLCTKCNVRLGFLENLEFVTKARIYLDEHNSI
;
A
#
# COMPACT_ATOMS: atom_id res chain seq x y z
N LYS A 1 -1.53 2.81 35.12
CA LYS A 1 -1.28 1.39 34.75
C LYS A 1 -0.11 1.36 33.77
N LYS A 2 1.09 0.98 34.24
CA LYS A 2 2.33 0.94 33.43
C LYS A 2 2.26 -0.24 32.46
N CYS A 3 2.54 0.00 31.19
CA CYS A 3 2.70 -1.05 30.17
C CYS A 3 3.96 -0.75 29.35
N HIS A 4 5.12 -0.92 29.97
CA HIS A 4 6.39 -1.11 29.28
C HIS A 4 6.94 -2.44 29.77
N ASN A 5 6.72 -3.51 28.99
CA ASN A 5 7.43 -4.76 29.19
C ASN A 5 8.65 -4.77 28.25
N LYS A 6 9.84 -4.89 28.82
CA LYS A 6 11.15 -4.67 28.18
C LYS A 6 11.69 -5.92 27.45
N ASP A 7 10.86 -6.95 27.25
CA ASP A 7 11.31 -8.25 26.73
C ASP A 7 11.11 -8.45 25.21
N SER A 8 10.78 -7.41 24.44
CA SER A 8 10.46 -7.53 23.01
C SER A 8 11.68 -7.46 22.05
N VAL A 9 12.89 -7.46 22.60
CA VAL A 9 14.13 -7.28 21.83
C VAL A 9 14.79 -8.63 21.50
N ASN A 10 14.05 -9.60 20.94
CA ASN A 10 14.70 -10.68 20.16
C ASN A 10 13.80 -11.59 19.30
N TRP A 11 12.49 -11.35 19.20
CA TRP A 11 11.60 -12.16 18.35
C TRP A 11 11.49 -11.70 16.87
N ASN A 12 12.20 -10.63 16.50
CA ASN A 12 11.72 -9.71 15.46
C ASN A 12 12.42 -9.71 14.09
N HIS A 13 13.35 -10.65 13.81
CA HIS A 13 14.07 -10.66 12.52
C HIS A 13 13.80 -11.86 11.60
N ARG A 14 13.33 -13.00 12.12
CA ARG A 14 13.04 -14.20 11.28
C ARG A 14 11.56 -14.37 10.90
N ASN A 15 10.65 -13.64 11.55
CA ASN A 15 9.19 -13.85 11.46
C ASN A 15 8.44 -12.79 10.62
N SER A 16 9.13 -11.80 10.04
CA SER A 16 8.48 -10.70 9.29
C SER A 16 7.81 -11.16 8.00
N ASN A 17 8.45 -12.08 7.26
CA ASN A 17 7.90 -12.60 6.01
C ASN A 17 6.71 -13.53 6.26
N ALA A 18 6.77 -14.42 7.25
CA ALA A 18 5.64 -15.30 7.58
C ALA A 18 4.41 -14.48 8.00
N ARG A 19 4.59 -13.49 8.88
CA ARG A 19 3.51 -12.57 9.29
C ARG A 19 2.92 -11.79 8.11
N TRP A 20 3.73 -11.38 7.14
CA TRP A 20 3.23 -10.70 5.94
C TRP A 20 2.38 -11.63 5.07
N LYS A 21 2.80 -12.88 4.87
CA LYS A 21 2.03 -13.88 4.11
C LYS A 21 0.65 -14.11 4.71
N ASP A 22 0.59 -14.27 6.03
CA ASP A 22 -0.67 -14.44 6.75
C ASP A 22 -1.54 -13.17 6.64
N ALA A 23 -0.94 -11.99 6.78
CA ALA A 23 -1.65 -10.72 6.71
C ALA A 23 -2.28 -10.47 5.33
N ILE A 24 -1.57 -10.74 4.23
CA ILE A 24 -2.12 -10.51 2.88
C ILE A 24 -3.23 -11.51 2.55
N LYS A 25 -3.09 -12.76 3.01
CA LYS A 25 -4.11 -13.79 2.82
C LYS A 25 -5.40 -13.42 3.55
N GLN A 26 -5.28 -12.97 4.80
CA GLN A 26 -6.45 -12.59 5.59
C GLN A 26 -7.10 -11.29 5.09
N LYS A 27 -6.29 -10.31 4.69
CA LYS A 27 -6.81 -8.98 4.33
C LYS A 27 -7.30 -8.88 2.89
N TYR A 28 -6.63 -9.55 1.96
CA TYR A 28 -6.86 -9.38 0.52
C TYR A 28 -7.26 -10.68 -0.19
N GLY A 29 -7.29 -11.81 0.51
CA GLY A 29 -7.67 -13.10 -0.06
C GLY A 29 -6.65 -13.69 -1.05
N ILE A 30 -5.46 -13.09 -1.18
CA ILE A 30 -4.39 -13.58 -2.07
C ILE A 30 -3.23 -14.14 -1.25
N ASP A 31 -2.55 -15.13 -1.81
CA ASP A 31 -1.34 -15.68 -1.21
C ASP A 31 -0.07 -15.04 -1.80
N GLU A 32 1.09 -15.50 -1.33
CA GLU A 32 2.38 -15.02 -1.82
C GLU A 32 2.64 -15.35 -3.30
N LYS A 33 2.08 -16.46 -3.81
CA LYS A 33 2.25 -16.85 -5.21
C LYS A 33 1.49 -15.88 -6.12
N GLU A 34 0.27 -15.53 -5.74
CA GLU A 34 -0.53 -14.56 -6.48
C GLU A 34 0.07 -13.15 -6.41
N TYR A 35 0.61 -12.75 -5.25
CA TYR A 35 1.38 -11.51 -5.16
C TYR A 35 2.58 -11.50 -6.13
N ARG A 36 3.36 -12.58 -6.16
CA ARG A 36 4.51 -12.71 -7.08
C ARG A 36 4.07 -12.67 -8.54
N ARG A 37 2.96 -13.34 -8.88
CA ARG A 37 2.37 -13.30 -10.22
C ARG A 37 2.03 -11.87 -10.64
N LEU A 38 1.37 -11.10 -9.77
CA LEU A 38 1.07 -9.69 -10.03
C LEU A 38 2.35 -8.84 -10.16
N PHE A 39 3.35 -9.10 -9.32
CA PHE A 39 4.64 -8.42 -9.38
C PHE A 39 5.35 -8.65 -10.71
N GLU A 40 5.38 -9.89 -11.19
CA GLU A 40 5.98 -10.27 -12.48
C GLU A 40 5.21 -9.68 -13.65
N LEU A 41 3.87 -9.76 -13.65
CA LEU A 41 3.03 -9.15 -14.69
C LEU A 41 3.21 -7.63 -14.78
N GLN A 42 3.55 -6.99 -13.67
CA GLN A 42 3.85 -5.55 -13.60
C GLN A 42 5.33 -5.22 -13.78
N ASN A 43 6.18 -6.16 -14.16
CA ASN A 43 7.64 -5.96 -14.27
C ASN A 43 8.29 -5.37 -13.01
N GLY A 44 7.74 -5.69 -11.84
CA GLY A 44 8.23 -5.22 -10.55
C GLY A 44 8.01 -3.73 -10.25
N VAL A 45 7.13 -3.05 -10.99
CA VAL A 45 6.85 -1.62 -10.81
C VAL A 45 5.38 -1.33 -10.46
N CYS A 46 5.13 -0.11 -9.99
CA CYS A 46 3.80 0.40 -9.67
C CYS A 46 2.90 0.42 -10.92
N ALA A 47 1.69 -0.14 -10.83
CA ALA A 47 0.73 -0.16 -11.95
C ALA A 47 0.24 1.22 -12.40
N ILE A 48 0.37 2.26 -11.55
CA ILE A 48 -0.05 3.63 -11.89
C ILE A 48 1.09 4.46 -12.48
N CYS A 49 2.23 4.54 -11.79
CA CYS A 49 3.31 5.45 -12.20
C CYS A 49 4.47 4.76 -12.93
N GLY A 50 4.49 3.43 -13.01
CA GLY A 50 5.57 2.68 -13.66
C GLY A 50 6.91 2.72 -12.92
N GLU A 51 6.96 3.29 -11.71
CA GLU A 51 8.19 3.36 -10.90
C GLU A 51 8.24 2.25 -9.83
N SER A 52 9.45 1.88 -9.42
CA SER A 52 9.68 1.01 -8.27
C SER A 52 9.28 1.69 -6.94
N GLU A 53 9.16 0.89 -5.87
CA GLU A 53 8.95 1.44 -4.53
C GLU A 53 10.19 2.23 -4.07
N LYS A 54 9.98 3.49 -3.68
CA LYS A 54 11.04 4.42 -3.23
C LYS A 54 11.09 4.52 -1.71
N VAL A 55 10.05 4.10 -1.00
CA VAL A 55 10.02 4.13 0.46
C VAL A 55 10.89 3.00 1.03
N MET A 56 11.89 3.38 1.81
CA MET A 56 12.81 2.46 2.48
C MET A 56 12.30 2.07 3.88
N TYR A 57 12.49 0.81 4.25
CA TYR A 57 12.25 0.29 5.59
C TYR A 57 13.38 -0.66 5.98
N LYS A 58 14.03 -0.37 7.12
CA LYS A 58 15.17 -1.15 7.63
C LYS A 58 16.26 -1.40 6.56
N GLY A 59 16.58 -0.38 5.76
CA GLY A 59 17.63 -0.45 4.74
C GLY A 59 17.25 -1.13 3.42
N THR A 60 15.99 -1.54 3.24
CA THR A 60 15.50 -2.13 1.98
C THR A 60 14.24 -1.42 1.48
N PRO A 61 13.97 -1.36 0.17
CA PRO A 61 12.70 -0.85 -0.33
C PRO A 61 11.53 -1.65 0.24
N ARG A 62 10.43 -0.98 0.58
CA ARG A 62 9.19 -1.67 0.94
C ARG A 62 8.69 -2.49 -0.24
N LYS A 63 7.85 -3.47 0.06
CA LYS A 63 7.06 -4.16 -0.97
C LYS A 63 6.03 -3.20 -1.55
N LEU A 64 5.74 -3.31 -2.85
CA LEU A 64 4.59 -2.63 -3.45
C LEU A 64 3.32 -3.04 -2.70
N ALA A 65 2.48 -2.07 -2.40
CA ALA A 65 1.22 -2.25 -1.69
C ALA A 65 0.21 -2.99 -2.59
N ILE A 66 -0.58 -3.89 -1.99
CA ILE A 66 -1.71 -4.52 -2.66
C ILE A 66 -2.87 -3.53 -2.65
N ASP A 67 -3.24 -3.09 -3.84
CA ASP A 67 -4.39 -2.22 -4.05
C ASP A 67 -5.64 -3.05 -4.34
N HIS A 68 -6.76 -2.66 -3.76
CA HIS A 68 -8.02 -3.38 -3.87
C HIS A 68 -9.19 -2.40 -3.92
N ASN A 69 -10.26 -2.81 -4.58
CA ASN A 69 -11.48 -2.05 -4.64
C ASN A 69 -12.20 -2.11 -3.28
N HIS A 70 -12.44 -0.97 -2.65
CA HIS A 70 -13.07 -0.89 -1.32
C HIS A 70 -14.56 -1.30 -1.29
N VAL A 71 -15.23 -1.42 -2.44
CA VAL A 71 -16.65 -1.83 -2.54
C VAL A 71 -16.78 -3.36 -2.57
N ASN A 72 -15.93 -4.04 -3.35
CA ASN A 72 -16.07 -5.48 -3.61
C ASN A 72 -14.86 -6.33 -3.18
N GLY A 73 -13.83 -5.71 -2.62
CA GLY A 73 -12.63 -6.38 -2.12
C GLY A 73 -11.69 -6.93 -3.19
N LYS A 74 -12.01 -6.80 -4.49
CA LYS A 74 -11.18 -7.34 -5.58
C LYS A 74 -9.84 -6.60 -5.66
N VAL A 75 -8.75 -7.36 -5.67
CA VAL A 75 -7.40 -6.83 -5.91
C VAL A 75 -7.33 -6.24 -7.32
N ARG A 76 -6.84 -5.00 -7.42
CA ARG A 76 -6.65 -4.28 -8.70
C ARG A 76 -5.22 -4.41 -9.22
N GLY A 77 -4.23 -4.41 -8.33
CA GLY A 77 -2.82 -4.51 -8.69
C GLY A 77 -1.88 -4.14 -7.54
N LEU A 78 -0.60 -3.95 -7.86
CA LEU A 78 0.42 -3.51 -6.92
C LEU A 78 0.83 -2.06 -7.18
N LEU A 79 0.84 -1.24 -6.13
CA LEU A 79 1.14 0.19 -6.20
C LEU A 79 2.30 0.57 -5.29
N CYS A 80 3.09 1.58 -5.67
CA CYS A 80 4.01 2.20 -4.74
C CYS A 80 3.24 2.92 -3.63
N THR A 81 3.86 3.11 -2.47
CA THR A 81 3.23 3.73 -1.29
C THR A 81 2.59 5.08 -1.62
N LYS A 82 3.25 5.91 -2.43
CA LYS A 82 2.77 7.24 -2.84
C LYS A 82 1.51 7.16 -3.69
N CYS A 83 1.49 6.31 -4.71
CA CYS A 83 0.33 6.13 -5.58
C CYS A 83 -0.84 5.51 -4.83
N ASN A 84 -0.59 4.51 -3.98
CA ASN A 84 -1.63 3.86 -3.20
C ASN A 84 -2.36 4.84 -2.26
N VAL A 85 -1.61 5.69 -1.56
CA VAL A 85 -2.18 6.72 -0.68
C VAL A 85 -3.00 7.73 -1.49
N ARG A 86 -2.47 8.21 -2.61
CA ARG A 86 -3.17 9.16 -3.49
C ARG A 86 -4.47 8.58 -4.04
N LEU A 87 -4.43 7.32 -4.49
CA LEU A 87 -5.62 6.64 -5.01
C LEU A 87 -6.72 6.55 -3.94
N GLY A 88 -6.36 6.25 -2.68
CA GLY A 88 -7.33 6.23 -1.58
C GLY A 88 -8.05 7.58 -1.37
N PHE A 89 -7.36 8.71 -1.58
CA PHE A 89 -8.01 10.03 -1.58
C PHE A 89 -8.90 10.23 -2.81
N LEU A 90 -8.45 9.75 -3.98
CA LEU A 90 -9.19 9.88 -5.23
C LEU A 90 -10.49 9.06 -5.27
N GLU A 91 -10.59 7.99 -4.48
CA GLU A 91 -11.82 7.19 -4.35
C GLU A 91 -12.95 7.94 -3.62
N ASN A 92 -12.63 8.99 -2.86
CA ASN A 92 -13.63 9.89 -2.30
C ASN A 92 -13.95 10.99 -3.32
N LEU A 93 -14.90 10.72 -4.22
CA LEU A 93 -15.29 11.64 -5.29
C LEU A 93 -15.80 13.00 -4.76
N GLU A 94 -16.46 13.01 -3.60
CA GLU A 94 -16.92 14.25 -2.98
C GLU A 94 -15.73 15.13 -2.57
N PHE A 95 -14.73 14.54 -1.90
CA PHE A 95 -13.49 15.22 -1.56
C PHE A 95 -12.76 15.73 -2.80
N VAL A 96 -12.62 14.90 -3.84
CA VAL A 96 -11.96 15.29 -5.10
C VAL A 96 -12.64 16.48 -5.74
N THR A 97 -13.97 16.48 -5.78
CA THR A 97 -14.78 17.55 -6.37
C THR A 97 -14.59 18.85 -5.60
N LYS A 98 -14.71 18.81 -4.27
CA LYS A 98 -14.51 19.99 -3.41
C LYS A 98 -13.08 20.52 -3.47
N ALA A 99 -12.08 19.63 -3.49
CA ALA A 99 -10.67 20.02 -3.60
C ALA A 99 -10.37 20.68 -4.96
N ARG A 100 -10.99 20.21 -6.05
CA ARG A 100 -10.89 20.85 -7.37
C ARG A 100 -11.46 22.26 -7.35
N ILE A 101 -12.70 22.43 -6.86
CA ILE A 101 -13.35 23.75 -6.75
C ILE A 101 -12.46 24.72 -5.97
N TYR A 102 -11.99 24.29 -4.80
CA TYR A 102 -11.10 25.10 -3.96
C TYR A 102 -9.85 25.57 -4.72
N LEU A 103 -9.19 24.69 -5.48
CA LEU A 103 -8.02 25.06 -6.26
C LEU A 103 -8.35 26.03 -7.39
N ASP A 104 -9.46 25.82 -8.10
CA ASP A 104 -9.86 26.69 -9.22
C ASP A 104 -10.19 28.11 -8.71
N GLU A 105 -10.83 28.23 -7.54
CA GLU A 105 -11.11 29.51 -6.87
C GLU A 105 -9.83 30.27 -6.46
N HIS A 106 -8.74 29.56 -6.14
CA HIS A 106 -7.50 30.17 -5.63
C HIS A 106 -6.36 30.23 -6.67
N ASN A 107 -6.51 29.58 -7.83
CA ASN A 107 -5.56 29.64 -8.95
C ASN A 107 -5.96 30.67 -10.01
N SER A 108 -7.18 31.20 -9.95
CA SER A 108 -7.65 32.26 -10.83
C SER A 108 -7.08 33.61 -10.35
N ILE A 109 -5.86 33.92 -10.77
CA ILE A 109 -5.29 35.29 -10.77
C ILE A 109 -5.52 35.89 -12.15
#